data_AF-A0A944SWJ4-F1
#
_entry.id   AF-A0A944SWJ4-F1
#
_cell.length_a   1.000
_cell.length_b   1.000
_cell.length_c   1.000
_cell.angle_alpha   90.00
_cell.angle_beta   90.00
_cell.angle_gamma   90.00
#
_symmetry.space_group_name_H-M   'P 1'
#
loop_
_entity.id
_entity.type
_entity.pdbx_description
1 polymer ?
#
loop_
_entity_poly.entity_id
_entity_poly.type
_entity_poly.pdbx_seq_one_letter_code
_entity_poly.pdbx_strand_id
1 'polypeptide(L)' 'MSNAQVENLEEFLTWLKTCPNHYTISSMQGGFVHAKFLISVEKKREEQ' A
#
# COMPACT_ATOMS: atom_id res chain seq x y z
N MET A 1 1.31 20.23 18.49
CA MET A 1 1.77 18.91 18.01
C MET A 1 1.92 19.01 16.51
N SER A 2 3.11 18.76 15.96
CA SER A 2 3.29 18.87 14.51
C SER A 2 2.56 17.71 13.83
N ASN A 3 1.94 17.98 12.68
CA ASN A 3 1.22 17.00 11.87
C ASN A 3 2.18 16.05 11.11
N ALA A 4 3.48 16.04 11.41
CA ALA A 4 4.49 15.29 10.68
C ALA A 4 4.17 13.79 10.55
N GLN A 5 3.54 13.19 11.57
CA GLN A 5 3.12 11.79 11.50
C GLN A 5 1.99 11.56 10.49
N VAL A 6 1.07 12.52 10.35
CA VAL A 6 0.00 12.50 9.34
C VAL A 6 0.59 12.72 7.96
N GLU A 7 1.47 13.71 7.80
CA GLU A 7 2.14 14.03 6.53
C GLU A 7 2.95 12.82 6.01
N ASN A 8 3.74 12.18 6.87
CA ASN A 8 4.50 10.97 6.51
C ASN A 8 3.58 9.79 6.15
N LEU A 9 2.44 9.66 6.85
CA LEU A 9 1.46 8.62 6.53
C LEU A 9 0.79 8.88 5.17
N GLU A 10 0.46 10.12 4.86
CA GLU A 10 -0.11 10.53 3.56
C GLU A 10 0.86 10.27 2.41
N GLU A 11 2.15 10.56 2.60
CA GLU A 11 3.21 10.25 1.63
C GLU A 11 3.28 8.74 1.35
N PHE A 12 3.33 7.92 2.40
CA PHE A 12 3.35 6.47 2.29
C PHE A 12 2.10 5.92 1.58
N LEU A 13 0.91 6.39 1.96
CA LEU A 13 -0.34 5.95 1.34
C LEU A 13 -0.44 6.39 -0.14
N THR A 14 0.15 7.53 -0.49
CA THR A 14 0.24 7.99 -1.88
C THR A 14 1.12 7.06 -2.69
N TRP A 15 2.30 6.68 -2.18
CA TRP A 15 3.14 5.67 -2.81
C TRP A 15 2.40 4.33 -2.96
N LEU A 16 1.72 3.87 -1.91
CA LEU A 16 1.01 2.58 -1.93
C LEU A 16 -0.08 2.52 -3.02
N LYS A 17 -0.77 3.64 -3.30
CA LYS A 17 -1.75 3.77 -4.40
C LYS A 17 -1.15 3.57 -5.79
N THR A 18 0.16 3.76 -5.97
CA THR A 18 0.84 3.51 -7.26
C THR A 18 1.13 2.03 -7.49
N CYS A 19 0.94 1.16 -6.48
CA CYS A 19 1.25 -0.25 -6.60
C CYS A 19 0.36 -0.94 -7.65
N PRO A 20 0.94 -1.67 -8.63
CA PRO A 20 0.17 -2.36 -9.67
C PRO A 20 -0.48 -3.67 -9.16
N ASN A 21 -0.13 -4.11 -7.96
CA ASN A 21 -0.69 -5.32 -7.36
C ASN A 21 -1.91 -4.97 -6.52
N HIS A 22 -2.89 -5.89 -6.48
CA HIS A 22 -4.02 -5.73 -5.60
C HIS A 22 -3.57 -5.86 -4.13
N TYR A 23 -4.00 -4.94 -3.27
CA TYR A 23 -3.67 -4.95 -1.86
C TYR A 23 -4.84 -4.49 -0.99
N THR A 24 -4.75 -4.82 0.30
CA THR A 24 -5.68 -4.33 1.33
C THR A 24 -4.88 -3.80 2.51
N ILE A 25 -5.38 -2.76 3.18
CA ILE A 25 -4.83 -2.28 4.46
C ILE A 25 -5.66 -2.90 5.58
N SER A 26 -5.02 -3.72 6.41
CA SER A 26 -5.70 -4.47 7.49
C SER A 26 -5.69 -3.75 8.84
N SER A 27 -4.72 -2.88 9.08
CA SER A 27 -4.66 -2.03 10.28
C SER A 27 -3.70 -0.85 10.09
N MET A 28 -3.97 0.26 10.79
CA MET A 28 -3.06 1.41 10.92
C MET A 28 -3.03 1.84 12.38
N GLN A 29 -1.90 1.64 13.06
CA GLN A 29 -1.74 1.97 14.48
C GLN A 29 -0.28 2.26 14.82
N GLY A 30 -0.05 3.22 15.73
CA GLY A 30 1.28 3.46 16.31
C GLY A 30 2.34 3.90 15.31
N GLY A 31 1.94 4.46 14.16
CA GLY A 31 2.86 4.84 13.07
C GLY A 31 3.16 3.70 12.08
N PHE A 32 2.51 2.54 12.21
CA PHE A 32 2.67 1.42 11.30
C PHE A 32 1.42 1.21 10.43
N VAL A 33 1.63 0.79 9.19
CA VAL A 33 0.59 0.38 8.24
C VAL A 33 0.78 -1.09 7.87
N HIS A 34 -0.22 -1.92 8.13
CA HIS A 34 -0.18 -3.34 7.78
C HIS A 34 -0.95 -3.59 6.47
N ALA A 35 -0.21 -3.66 5.37
CA ALA A 35 -0.75 -3.95 4.04
C ALA A 35 -0.54 -5.42 3.66
N LYS A 36 -1.57 -6.04 3.07
CA LYS A 36 -1.53 -7.40 2.51
C LYS A 36 -1.64 -7.32 1.01
N PHE A 37 -0.69 -7.92 0.29
CA PHE A 37 -0.70 -7.99 -1.16
C PHE A 37 -1.28 -9.33 -1.61
N LEU A 38 -2.24 -9.27 -2.53
CA LEU A 38 -2.74 -10.45 -3.21
C LEU A 38 -1.84 -10.74 -4.41
N ILE A 39 -1.02 -11.77 -4.29
CA ILE A 39 -0.19 -12.24 -5.40
C ILE A 39 -1.02 -13.19 -6.25
N SER A 40 -1.30 -12.79 -7.50
CA SER A 40 -1.99 -13.67 -8.43
C SER A 40 -1.12 -14.89 -8.73
N VAL A 41 -1.71 -16.08 -8.67
CA VAL A 41 -1.06 -17.35 -9.03
C VAL A 41 -1.08 -17.57 -10.56
N GLU A 42 -1.87 -16.78 -11.27
CA GLU A 42 -1.97 -16.86 -12.73
C GLU A 42 -0.83 -16.07 -13.36
N LYS A 43 -0.05 -16.74 -14.23
CA LYS A 43 0.95 -16.06 -15.07
C LYS A 43 0.23 -15.05 -15.94
N LYS A 44 0.53 -13.75 -15.78
CA LYS A 44 0.09 -12.72 -16.74
C LYS A 44 0.54 -13.18 -18.13
N ARG A 45 -0.43 -13.44 -19.02
CA ARG A 45 -0.12 -13.63 -20.44
C ARG A 45 0.40 -12.29 -20.93
N GLU A 46 1.63 -12.26 -21.42
CA GLU A 46 2.12 -11.13 -22.21
C GLU A 46 1.25 -11.09 -23.47
N GLU A 47 0.38 -10.09 -23.58
CA GLU A 47 -0.29 -9.78 -24.83
C GLU A 47 0.80 -9.30 -25.80
N GLN A 48 1.03 -10.11 -26.85
CA GLN A 48 1.99 -9.86 -27.93
C GLN A 48 1.55 -8.71 -28.83
#